data_AF-A0A1R1B420-F1
#
_entry.id   AF-A0A1R1B420-F1
#
_cell.length_a   1.000
_cell.length_b   1.000
_cell.length_c   1.000
_cell.angle_alpha   90.00
_cell.angle_beta   90.00
_cell.angle_gamma   90.00
#
_symmetry.space_group_name_H-M   'P 1'
#
loop_
_entity.id
_entity.type
_entity.pdbx_description
1 polymer ?
#
loop_
_entity_poly.entity_id
_entity_poly.type
_entity_poly.pdbx_seq_one_letter_code
_entity_poly.pdbx_strand_id
1 'polypeptide(L)'
;MRIVLTIIWALALFIFTCSVNFNLLIQYHIIDFQLNPNPDWSELLKLDFQWASHDWILRKIGHFIGFFILALLASNFGKYKSAFYLCIIYAALTEILQLFFFRGGRIYDVINDAFGVLLAYFCCLILFRKSSRQKRNVNLVISTNSNHPKHEEKKH
;
A
#
# COMPACT_ATOMS: atom_id res chain seq x y z
N MET A 1 -3.06 0.85 17.54
CA MET A 1 -1.88 0.08 17.08
C MET A 1 -1.75 0.06 15.56
N ARG A 2 -2.76 -0.37 14.80
CA ARG A 2 -2.63 -0.51 13.34
C ARG A 2 -2.34 0.79 12.58
N ILE A 3 -3.00 1.90 12.94
CA ILE A 3 -2.72 3.23 12.35
C ILE A 3 -1.25 3.62 12.58
N VAL A 4 -0.71 3.32 13.77
CA VAL A 4 0.71 3.54 14.09
C VAL A 4 1.60 2.72 13.16
N LEU A 5 1.28 1.44 12.92
CA LEU A 5 2.01 0.61 11.96
C LEU A 5 1.93 1.17 10.53
N THR A 6 0.76 1.66 10.10
CA THR A 6 0.61 2.31 8.80
C THR A 6 1.49 3.54 8.69
N ILE A 7 1.54 4.39 9.72
CA ILE A 7 2.37 5.59 9.76
C ILE A 7 3.86 5.22 9.75
N ILE A 8 4.29 4.27 10.58
CA ILE A 8 5.68 3.78 10.61
C ILE A 8 6.07 3.24 9.24
N TRP A 9 5.21 2.45 8.60
CA TRP A 9 5.46 1.91 7.27
C TRP A 9 5.53 3.01 6.20
N ALA A 10 4.65 4.02 6.27
CA ALA A 10 4.69 5.17 5.38
C ALA A 10 6.00 5.96 5.52
N LEU A 11 6.49 6.16 6.76
CA LEU A 11 7.77 6.81 7.03
C LEU A 11 8.95 5.98 6.53
N ALA A 12 8.91 4.66 6.74
CA ALA A 12 9.94 3.77 6.20
C ALA A 12 9.99 3.88 4.66
N LEU A 13 8.83 3.82 3.99
CA LEU A 13 8.75 4.01 2.54
C LEU A 13 9.28 5.37 2.10
N PHE A 14 8.96 6.43 2.84
CA PHE A 14 9.49 7.77 2.56
C PHE A 14 11.02 7.78 2.59
N ILE A 15 11.64 7.17 3.61
CA ILE A 15 13.10 7.08 3.72
C ILE A 15 13.69 6.26 2.56
N PHE A 16 13.11 5.11 2.23
CA PHE A 16 13.59 4.26 1.13
C PHE A 16 13.44 4.90 -0.25
N THR A 17 12.39 5.71 -0.44
CA THR A 17 12.11 6.38 -1.71
C THR A 17 12.95 7.63 -1.90
N CYS A 18 13.13 8.43 -0.85
CA CYS A 18 13.82 9.73 -0.89
C CYS A 18 15.33 9.66 -0.61
N SER A 19 15.87 8.51 -0.21
CA SER A 19 17.32 8.37 -0.06
C SER A 19 18.02 8.45 -1.42
N VAL A 20 19.04 9.30 -1.50
CA VAL A 20 19.82 9.59 -2.72
C VAL A 20 20.49 8.30 -3.23
N ASN A 21 21.09 7.56 -2.30
CA ASN A 21 21.89 6.38 -2.61
C ASN A 21 21.21 5.12 -2.09
N PHE A 22 20.38 4.51 -2.94
CA PHE A 22 19.70 3.26 -2.60
C PHE A 22 20.67 2.14 -2.22
N ASN A 23 21.79 1.99 -2.94
CA ASN A 23 22.80 0.98 -2.61
C ASN A 23 23.45 1.23 -1.25
N LEU A 24 23.76 2.49 -0.91
CA LEU A 24 24.31 2.82 0.41
C LEU A 24 23.30 2.56 1.53
N LEU A 25 22.02 2.83 1.26
CA LEU A 25 20.95 2.55 2.22
C LEU A 25 20.75 1.05 2.44
N ILE A 26 20.72 0.23 1.39
CA ILE A 26 20.46 -1.21 1.51
C ILE A 26 21.69 -1.95 2.04
N GLN A 27 22.88 -1.62 1.55
CA GLN A 27 24.10 -2.36 1.87
C GLN A 27 24.76 -1.87 3.16
N TYR A 28 24.74 -0.56 3.41
CA TYR A 28 25.47 0.07 4.52
C TYR A 28 24.55 0.77 5.54
N HIS A 29 23.23 0.77 5.31
CA HIS A 29 22.26 1.46 6.17
C HIS A 29 22.53 2.96 6.32
N ILE A 30 23.21 3.56 5.34
CA ILE A 30 23.51 5.00 5.33
C ILE A 30 22.35 5.71 4.67
N ILE A 31 21.70 6.58 5.45
CA ILE A 31 20.63 7.45 4.98
C ILE A 31 21.26 8.79 4.57
N ASP A 32 21.25 9.08 3.27
CA ASP A 32 21.72 10.34 2.72
C ASP A 32 20.55 11.08 2.04
N PHE A 33 20.27 12.28 2.54
CA PHE A 33 19.22 13.16 2.04
C PHE A 33 19.86 14.49 1.63
N GLN A 34 19.79 14.81 0.36
CA GLN A 34 20.29 16.08 -0.16
C GLN A 34 19.12 16.88 -0.71
N LEU A 35 18.81 18.03 -0.10
CA LEU A 35 17.69 18.85 -0.53
C LEU A 35 18.11 19.79 -1.67
N ASN A 36 17.44 19.69 -2.81
CA ASN A 36 17.50 20.64 -3.92
C ASN A 36 16.25 21.52 -3.92
N PRO A 37 16.34 22.81 -3.53
CA PRO A 37 15.20 23.72 -3.58
C PRO A 37 14.74 24.07 -5.01
N ASN A 38 15.56 23.81 -6.03
CA ASN A 38 15.25 24.05 -7.44
C ASN A 38 15.27 22.73 -8.23
N PRO A 39 14.26 21.85 -8.08
CA PRO A 39 14.20 20.60 -8.82
C PRO A 39 14.00 20.84 -10.32
N ASP A 40 14.59 19.96 -11.14
CA ASP A 40 14.30 19.92 -12.57
C ASP A 40 13.00 19.13 -12.80
N TRP A 41 11.95 19.84 -13.17
CA TRP A 41 10.63 19.27 -13.44
C TRP A 41 10.59 18.42 -14.71
N SER A 42 11.56 18.58 -15.62
CA SER A 42 11.63 17.78 -16.85
C SER A 42 11.91 16.29 -16.57
N GLU A 43 12.54 15.97 -15.44
CA GLU A 43 12.79 14.59 -14.99
C GLU A 43 11.49 13.80 -14.79
N LEU A 44 10.37 14.44 -14.41
CA LEU A 44 9.07 13.76 -14.24
C LEU A 44 8.56 13.11 -15.53
N LEU A 45 8.79 13.76 -16.67
CA LEU A 45 8.31 13.32 -17.97
C LEU A 45 9.36 12.48 -18.72
N LYS A 46 10.55 12.32 -18.16
CA LYS A 46 11.63 11.54 -18.74
C LYS A 46 11.28 10.05 -18.69
N LEU A 47 11.41 9.37 -19.82
CA LEU A 47 11.17 7.93 -19.97
C LEU A 47 12.50 7.22 -20.18
N ASP A 48 13.23 7.03 -19.09
CA ASP A 48 14.56 6.41 -19.06
C ASP A 48 14.52 5.00 -18.45
N PHE A 49 14.10 4.02 -19.24
CA PHE A 49 14.01 2.65 -18.76
C PHE A 49 15.39 1.97 -18.74
N GLN A 50 15.86 1.63 -17.54
CA GLN A 50 17.16 0.96 -17.33
C GLN A 50 16.97 -0.52 -16.97
N TRP A 51 16.37 -1.30 -17.86
CA TRP A 51 16.06 -2.72 -17.66
C TRP A 51 17.28 -3.61 -17.39
N ALA A 52 18.49 -3.18 -17.74
CA ALA A 52 19.72 -3.93 -17.48
C ALA A 52 20.32 -3.63 -16.09
N SER A 53 19.86 -2.58 -15.41
CA SER A 53 20.39 -2.18 -14.10
C SER A 53 19.66 -2.94 -12.99
N HIS A 54 20.41 -3.76 -12.24
CA HIS A 54 19.87 -4.51 -11.12
C HIS A 54 19.28 -3.60 -10.05
N ASP A 55 19.96 -2.49 -9.75
CA ASP A 55 19.53 -1.51 -8.75
C ASP A 55 18.25 -0.80 -9.16
N TRP A 56 18.11 -0.51 -10.46
CA TRP A 56 16.87 0.07 -11.00
C TRP A 56 15.71 -0.90 -10.81
N ILE A 57 15.87 -2.17 -11.16
CA ILE A 57 14.83 -3.21 -11.00
C ILE A 57 14.45 -3.38 -9.52
N LEU A 58 15.44 -3.55 -8.64
CA LEU A 58 15.23 -3.72 -7.21
C LEU A 58 14.45 -2.55 -6.60
N ARG A 59 14.75 -1.31 -7.01
CA ARG A 59 14.00 -0.12 -6.59
C ARG A 59 12.55 -0.17 -7.03
N LYS A 60 12.25 -0.48 -8.31
CA LYS A 60 10.86 -0.54 -8.80
C LYS A 60 10.05 -1.64 -8.10
N ILE A 61 10.65 -2.81 -7.90
CA ILE A 61 10.03 -3.92 -7.17
C ILE A 61 9.81 -3.52 -5.71
N GLY A 62 10.79 -2.89 -5.08
CA GLY A 62 10.71 -2.41 -3.71
C GLY A 62 9.58 -1.39 -3.51
N HIS A 63 9.45 -0.41 -4.40
CA HIS A 63 8.34 0.55 -4.36
C HIS A 63 7.00 -0.18 -4.57
N PHE A 64 6.89 -1.03 -5.57
CA PHE A 64 5.68 -1.80 -5.86
C PHE A 64 5.20 -2.60 -4.63
N ILE A 65 6.08 -3.39 -4.02
CA ILE A 65 5.78 -4.20 -2.82
C ILE A 65 5.50 -3.28 -1.63
N GLY A 66 6.26 -2.20 -1.49
CA GLY A 66 6.11 -1.21 -0.45
C GLY A 66 4.72 -0.59 -0.41
N PHE A 67 4.27 -0.07 -1.55
CA PHE A 67 2.93 0.52 -1.73
C PHE A 67 1.81 -0.52 -1.64
N PHE A 68 2.05 -1.76 -2.08
CA PHE A 68 1.13 -2.87 -1.85
C PHE A 68 0.89 -3.10 -0.35
N ILE A 69 1.97 -3.22 0.45
CA ILE A 69 1.87 -3.41 1.90
C ILE A 69 1.21 -2.19 2.56
N LEU A 70 1.58 -0.97 2.14
CA LEU A 70 0.97 0.26 2.65
C LEU A 70 -0.53 0.27 2.38
N ALA A 71 -0.98 -0.09 1.18
CA ALA A 71 -2.39 -0.15 0.82
C ALA A 71 -3.16 -1.20 1.64
N LEU A 72 -2.57 -2.38 1.88
CA LEU A 72 -3.15 -3.37 2.78
C LEU A 72 -3.26 -2.82 4.21
N LEU A 73 -2.20 -2.20 4.72
CA LEU A 73 -2.13 -1.58 6.05
C LEU A 73 -3.00 -0.34 6.18
N ALA A 74 -3.28 0.42 5.13
CA ALA A 74 -4.14 1.58 5.21
C ALA A 74 -5.62 1.15 5.13
N SER A 75 -5.96 0.22 4.24
CA SER A 75 -7.34 -0.17 3.95
C SER A 75 -8.02 -1.06 4.99
N ASN A 76 -7.32 -1.47 6.05
CA ASN A 76 -7.81 -2.50 6.97
C ASN A 76 -8.24 -3.76 6.24
N PHE A 77 -7.35 -4.24 5.36
CA PHE A 77 -7.55 -5.43 4.54
C PHE A 77 -8.86 -5.33 3.73
N GLY A 78 -9.13 -4.15 3.16
CA GLY A 78 -10.29 -3.87 2.31
C GLY A 78 -11.54 -3.32 3.00
N LYS A 79 -11.50 -3.04 4.31
CA LYS A 79 -12.63 -2.39 5.02
C LYS A 79 -12.83 -0.93 4.58
N TYR A 80 -11.74 -0.20 4.34
CA TYR A 80 -11.77 1.23 3.99
C TYR A 80 -11.26 1.42 2.57
N LYS A 81 -12.18 1.67 1.63
CA LYS A 81 -11.84 1.91 0.22
C LYS A 81 -11.13 3.26 0.01
N SER A 82 -11.46 4.26 0.83
CA SER A 82 -10.83 5.59 0.81
C SER A 82 -9.31 5.51 1.00
N ALA A 83 -8.82 4.52 1.73
CA ALA A 83 -7.40 4.32 1.97
C ALA A 83 -6.58 4.03 0.71
N PHE A 84 -7.16 3.36 -0.30
CA PHE A 84 -6.46 3.09 -1.55
C PHE A 84 -6.21 4.39 -2.33
N TYR A 85 -7.20 5.28 -2.36
CA TYR A 85 -7.04 6.60 -2.97
C TYR A 85 -5.96 7.42 -2.25
N LEU A 86 -5.93 7.38 -0.91
CA LEU A 86 -4.87 8.03 -0.14
C LEU A 86 -3.48 7.46 -0.44
N CYS A 87 -3.35 6.14 -0.65
CA CYS A 87 -2.06 5.54 -1.02
C CYS A 87 -1.59 5.96 -2.42
N ILE A 88 -2.50 6.11 -3.38
CA ILE A 88 -2.16 6.61 -4.73
C ILE A 88 -1.72 8.08 -4.65
N ILE A 89 -2.43 8.92 -3.90
CA ILE A 89 -2.04 10.31 -3.67
C ILE A 89 -0.66 10.36 -2.99
N TYR A 90 -0.43 9.49 -2.01
CA TYR A 90 0.85 9.39 -1.32
C TYR A 90 1.98 8.97 -2.27
N ALA A 91 1.75 8.01 -3.18
CA ALA A 91 2.72 7.61 -4.20
C ALA A 91 3.11 8.77 -5.12
N ALA A 92 2.13 9.51 -5.62
CA ALA A 92 2.38 10.70 -6.43
C ALA A 92 3.17 11.77 -5.65
N LEU A 93 2.81 11.99 -4.39
CA LEU A 93 3.50 12.92 -3.51
C LEU A 93 4.95 12.51 -3.28
N THR A 94 5.22 11.24 -2.97
CA THR A 94 6.60 10.76 -2.77
C THR A 94 7.45 10.88 -4.03
N GLU A 95 6.89 10.72 -5.22
CA GLU A 95 7.63 10.93 -6.47
C GLU A 95 7.92 12.41 -6.75
N ILE A 96 7.00 13.32 -6.39
CA ILE A 96 7.29 14.75 -6.45
C ILE A 96 8.40 15.12 -5.45
N LEU A 97 8.32 14.60 -4.21
CA LEU A 97 9.32 14.88 -3.19
C LEU A 97 10.70 14.34 -3.59
N GLN A 98 10.78 13.19 -4.27
CA GLN A 98 12.05 12.65 -4.75
C GLN A 98 12.85 13.64 -5.60
N LEU A 99 12.20 14.49 -6.42
CA LEU A 99 12.89 15.53 -7.21
C LEU A 99 13.66 16.52 -6.33
N PHE A 100 13.09 16.85 -5.18
CA PHE A 100 13.75 17.69 -4.18
C PHE A 100 14.89 16.96 -3.48
N PHE A 101 15.00 15.63 -3.57
CA PHE A 101 16.08 14.85 -2.98
C PHE A 101 17.16 14.44 -3.98
N PHE A 102 17.38 15.19 -5.07
CA PHE A 102 18.29 14.86 -6.17
C PHE A 102 18.04 13.47 -6.80
N ARG A 103 16.84 12.95 -6.61
CA ARG A 103 16.42 11.65 -7.11
C ARG A 103 15.44 11.95 -8.23
N GLY A 104 15.62 11.36 -9.41
CA GLY A 104 14.65 11.62 -10.45
C GLY A 104 13.32 10.95 -10.09
N GLY A 105 12.32 11.74 -9.76
CA GLY A 105 10.94 11.29 -9.74
C GLY A 105 10.48 11.12 -11.17
N ARG A 106 9.77 10.03 -11.48
CA ARG A 106 9.22 9.79 -12.81
C ARG A 106 7.73 9.50 -12.74
N ILE A 107 6.97 9.97 -13.73
CA ILE A 107 5.53 9.73 -13.78
C ILE A 107 5.19 8.24 -13.90
N TYR A 108 6.06 7.47 -14.57
CA TYR A 108 5.88 6.02 -14.70
C TYR A 108 6.10 5.28 -13.37
N ASP A 109 6.79 5.89 -12.39
CA ASP A 109 6.95 5.31 -11.05
C ASP A 109 5.67 5.42 -10.25
N VAL A 110 4.96 6.54 -10.37
CA VAL A 110 3.61 6.69 -9.80
C VAL A 110 2.68 5.61 -10.35
N ILE A 111 2.79 5.27 -11.64
CA ILE A 111 1.99 4.21 -12.27
C ILE A 111 2.37 2.84 -11.71
N ASN A 112 3.67 2.53 -11.61
CA ASN A 112 4.16 1.29 -11.00
C ASN A 112 3.65 1.13 -9.56
N ASP A 113 3.71 2.20 -8.78
CA ASP A 113 3.31 2.20 -7.38
C ASP A 113 1.79 2.07 -7.24
N ALA A 114 1.04 2.72 -8.13
CA ALA A 114 -0.40 2.55 -8.24
C ALA A 114 -0.80 1.11 -8.60
N PHE A 115 -0.03 0.40 -9.44
CA PHE A 115 -0.27 -1.03 -9.68
C PHE A 115 -0.11 -1.87 -8.41
N GLY A 116 0.87 -1.55 -7.55
CA GLY A 116 1.02 -2.19 -6.24
C GLY A 116 -0.22 -1.98 -5.35
N VAL A 117 -0.72 -0.74 -5.29
CA VAL A 117 -1.96 -0.40 -4.55
C VAL A 117 -3.18 -1.12 -5.14
N LEU A 118 -3.30 -1.17 -6.46
CA LEU A 118 -4.40 -1.83 -7.18
C LEU A 118 -4.39 -3.34 -6.93
N LEU A 119 -3.22 -3.96 -6.96
CA LEU A 119 -3.06 -5.38 -6.62
C LEU A 119 -3.52 -5.65 -5.19
N ALA A 120 -3.13 -4.80 -4.23
CA ALA A 120 -3.59 -4.90 -2.84
C ALA A 120 -5.12 -4.79 -2.74
N TYR A 121 -5.74 -3.89 -3.51
CA TYR A 121 -7.19 -3.75 -3.57
C TYR A 121 -7.87 -5.02 -4.09
N PHE A 122 -7.40 -5.58 -5.21
CA PHE A 122 -7.94 -6.82 -5.78
C PHE A 122 -7.75 -8.01 -4.83
N CYS A 123 -6.57 -8.16 -4.23
CA CYS A 123 -6.32 -9.17 -3.20
C CYS A 123 -7.33 -9.05 -2.06
N CYS A 124 -7.62 -7.83 -1.61
CA CYS A 124 -8.60 -7.64 -0.55
C CYS A 124 -10.03 -8.01 -0.96
N LEU A 125 -10.42 -7.64 -2.18
CA LEU A 125 -11.73 -7.98 -2.73
C LEU A 125 -11.94 -9.48 -2.89
N ILE A 126 -10.90 -10.23 -3.26
CA ILE A 126 -10.98 -11.67 -3.49
C ILE A 126 -10.92 -12.43 -2.15
N LEU A 127 -9.95 -12.11 -1.30
CA LEU A 127 -9.64 -12.89 -0.10
C LEU A 127 -10.53 -12.51 1.10
N PHE A 128 -10.74 -11.22 1.37
CA PHE A 128 -11.41 -10.77 2.61
C PHE A 128 -12.91 -10.58 2.47
N ARG A 129 -13.44 -10.48 1.23
CA ARG A 129 -14.89 -10.43 0.97
C ARG A 129 -15.58 -11.77 1.30
N LYS A 130 -14.86 -12.89 1.20
CA LYS A 130 -15.36 -14.23 1.54
C LYS A 130 -15.53 -14.41 3.06
N SER A 131 -14.57 -13.91 3.85
CA SER A 131 -14.60 -14.00 5.33
C SER A 131 -15.76 -13.24 5.97
N SER A 132 -16.07 -12.03 5.47
CA SER A 132 -17.19 -11.23 6.00
C SER A 132 -18.57 -11.81 5.67
N ARG A 133 -18.76 -12.41 4.47
CA ARG A 133 -19.99 -13.13 4.12
C ARG A 133 -20.23 -14.37 5.00
N GLN A 134 -19.17 -15.12 5.29
CA GLN A 134 -19.27 -16.33 6.12
C GLN A 134 -19.65 -16.00 7.58
N LYS A 135 -19.06 -14.96 8.18
CA LYS A 135 -19.44 -14.49 9.53
C LYS A 135 -20.90 -14.00 9.59
N ARG A 136 -21.38 -13.35 8.53
CA ARG A 136 -22.77 -12.86 8.45
C ARG A 136 -23.77 -14.01 8.34
N ASN A 137 -23.49 -15.01 7.52
CA ASN A 137 -24.35 -16.20 7.37
C ASN A 137 -24.43 -17.02 8.66
N VAL A 138 -23.31 -17.19 9.39
CA VAL A 138 -23.31 -17.89 10.69
C VAL A 138 -24.16 -17.15 11.73
N ASN A 139 -24.02 -15.81 11.85
CA ASN A 139 -24.84 -15.04 12.78
C ASN A 139 -26.34 -15.06 12.43
N LEU A 140 -26.68 -15.12 11.14
CA LEU A 140 -28.07 -15.21 10.69
C LEU A 140 -28.67 -16.58 11.05
N VAL A 141 -27.92 -17.66 10.88
CA VAL A 141 -28.32 -19.03 11.30
C VAL A 141 -28.51 -19.14 12.81
N ILE A 142 -27.62 -18.53 13.61
CA ILE A 142 -27.74 -18.52 15.08
C ILE A 142 -29.00 -17.75 15.53
N SER A 143 -29.28 -16.60 14.92
CA SER A 143 -30.48 -15.79 15.21
C SER A 143 -31.78 -16.51 14.84
N THR A 144 -31.81 -17.26 13.73
CA THR A 144 -32.98 -18.08 13.38
C THR A 144 -33.17 -19.27 14.32
N ASN A 145 -32.09 -19.88 14.83
CA ASN A 145 -32.20 -20.99 15.79
C ASN A 145 -32.56 -20.55 17.21
N SER A 146 -32.26 -19.31 17.63
CA SER A 146 -32.67 -18.80 18.95
C SER A 146 -34.14 -18.39 19.02
N ASN A 147 -34.80 -18.21 17.88
CA ASN A 147 -36.18 -17.73 17.80
C ASN A 147 -37.23 -18.86 17.67
N HIS A 148 -36.85 -20.13 17.80
CA HIS A 148 -37.82 -21.22 17.84
C HIS A 148 -38.34 -21.39 19.28
N PRO A 149 -39.62 -21.08 19.57
CA PRO A 149 -40.18 -21.42 20.86
C PRO A 149 -40.28 -22.95 20.92
N LYS A 150 -39.70 -23.56 21.94
CA LYS A 150 -40.04 -24.92 22.34
C LYS A 150 -41.47 -24.88 22.89
N HIS A 151 -42.47 -24.99 22.04
CA HIS A 151 -43.81 -25.36 22.52
C HIS A 151 -43.79 -26.86 22.79
N GLU A 152 -43.44 -27.19 24.03
CA GLU A 152 -43.61 -28.52 24.59
C GLU A 152 -45.08 -28.93 24.47
N GLU A 153 -45.21 -30.05 23.78
CA GLU A 153 -46.34 -30.96 23.73
C GLU A 153 -46.76 -31.33 25.18
N LYS A 154 -47.79 -30.70 25.73
CA LYS A 154 -48.52 -31.27 26.86
C LYS A 154 -49.72 -32.06 26.34
N LYS A 155 -49.50 -33.37 26.23
CA LYS A 155 -50.52 -34.41 26.19
C LYS A 155 -51.27 -34.47 27.53
N HIS A 156 -52.51 -34.96 27.40
CA HIS A 156 -53.49 -35.38 28.43
C HIS A 156 -54.43 -34.31 28.96
#